data_AF-A0AAN6DPY2-F1
#
_entry.id   AF-A0AAN6DPY2-F1
#
_cell.length_a   1.000
_cell.length_b   1.000
_cell.length_c   1.000
_cell.angle_alpha   90.00
_cell.angle_beta   90.00
_cell.angle_gamma   90.00
#
_symmetry.space_group_name_H-M   'P 1'
#
loop_
_entity.id
_entity.type
_entity.pdbx_description
1 polymer ?
#
loop_
_entity_poly.entity_id
_entity_poly.type
_entity_poly.pdbx_seq_one_letter_code
_entity_poly.pdbx_strand_id
1 'polypeptide(L)'
;MVVAGMFAQRSPKWKWLTFATIASVFLLLIFHNLSWLPAPHDVMQHGLGWADDSRTLFEDGNEETFLDEFYQPPNIMPWNYTAAMVMARTKAADVSWVEKEKLDLDKYIYVADDPTAPLHPPMNKGNEAMIYLTYIIDHYDDLRDFTLFVHAHRYSGHNNAFLGGDAVKMLRNLNAERIMHDGYFNLRCQQEPGCPSWVHPHEQGADKLAPIMLQEWNNLFPGEPVPEVLAQTCCAQFAVSRERIQTVPLSKYEHWRNWLLETDIADYYSGRIFEYLWQVLFTGESIFCPDQLVCFCDGFGVCFEGLENLEEYQKLGDQQWKTRTRMDLLRKLKADHKDIEKDHLNKMDEWYKALQLEHDSYGKRRENITAIANQRGQDPKVRAEAARYRTMAASSRMRWG
;
A
#
# COMPACT_ATOMS: atom_id res chain seq x y z
N MET A 1 -73.73 11.44 -52.79
CA MET A 1 -74.24 11.59 -51.41
C MET A 1 -73.32 10.77 -50.50
N VAL A 2 -72.39 11.41 -49.78
CA VAL A 2 -72.32 11.56 -48.28
C VAL A 2 -72.56 10.22 -47.55
N VAL A 3 -71.74 9.66 -46.63
CA VAL A 3 -71.11 10.14 -45.37
C VAL A 3 -70.08 9.06 -44.92
N ALA A 4 -68.80 9.39 -44.69
CA ALA A 4 -68.05 9.47 -43.41
C ALA A 4 -67.85 8.20 -42.54
N GLY A 5 -66.60 8.00 -42.09
CA GLY A 5 -66.17 7.00 -41.10
C GLY A 5 -64.74 7.27 -40.61
N MET A 6 -64.65 7.89 -39.43
CA MET A 6 -63.52 8.58 -38.79
C MET A 6 -62.15 7.85 -38.69
N PHE A 7 -61.09 8.62 -38.96
CA PHE A 7 -59.72 8.41 -38.47
C PHE A 7 -59.66 8.66 -36.96
N ALA A 8 -59.06 7.74 -36.20
CA ALA A 8 -58.58 8.00 -34.84
C ALA A 8 -57.04 8.05 -34.84
N GLN A 9 -56.48 9.26 -34.76
CA GLN A 9 -55.05 9.49 -34.51
C GLN A 9 -54.67 8.96 -33.12
N ARG A 10 -53.84 7.90 -33.06
CA ARG A 10 -53.16 7.50 -31.83
C ARG A 10 -51.95 8.42 -31.61
N SER A 11 -51.92 9.08 -30.45
CA SER A 11 -50.90 10.07 -30.07
C SER A 11 -49.51 9.43 -29.79
N PRO A 12 -48.41 10.20 -29.86
CA PRO A 12 -47.03 9.69 -29.71
C PRO A 12 -46.64 9.35 -28.27
N LYS A 13 -47.54 9.49 -27.30
CA LYS A 13 -47.22 9.43 -25.85
C LYS A 13 -46.85 8.04 -25.36
N TRP A 14 -47.17 6.98 -26.10
CA TRP A 14 -46.88 5.60 -25.69
C TRP A 14 -45.39 5.22 -25.81
N LYS A 15 -44.64 5.82 -26.75
CA LYS A 15 -43.20 5.54 -26.93
C LYS A 15 -42.33 6.15 -25.81
N TRP A 16 -42.78 7.25 -25.21
CA TRP A 16 -42.08 7.89 -24.09
C TRP A 16 -42.35 7.19 -22.76
N LEU A 17 -43.56 6.66 -22.56
CA LEU A 17 -43.90 5.87 -21.36
C LEU A 17 -43.07 4.57 -21.27
N THR A 18 -42.76 3.95 -22.40
CA THR A 18 -41.93 2.73 -22.47
C THR A 18 -40.45 3.01 -22.19
N PHE A 19 -39.90 4.15 -22.63
CA PHE A 19 -38.50 4.49 -22.34
C PHE A 19 -38.30 4.91 -20.88
N ALA A 20 -39.21 5.68 -20.32
CA ALA A 20 -39.15 6.08 -18.91
C ALA A 20 -39.29 4.86 -17.99
N THR A 21 -40.21 3.93 -18.27
CA THR A 21 -40.34 2.70 -17.47
C THR A 21 -39.16 1.74 -17.62
N ILE A 22 -38.54 1.64 -18.81
CA ILE A 22 -37.31 0.84 -18.99
C ILE A 22 -36.12 1.46 -18.25
N ALA A 23 -35.98 2.79 -18.24
CA ALA A 23 -34.94 3.49 -17.49
C ALA A 23 -35.14 3.38 -15.97
N SER A 24 -36.39 3.48 -15.48
CA SER A 24 -36.72 3.27 -14.07
C SER A 24 -36.50 1.83 -13.62
N VAL A 25 -36.81 0.84 -14.47
CA VAL A 25 -36.54 -0.58 -14.21
C VAL A 25 -35.04 -0.87 -14.28
N PHE A 26 -34.28 -0.24 -15.18
CA PHE A 26 -32.81 -0.33 -15.20
C PHE A 26 -32.19 0.28 -13.93
N LEU A 27 -32.68 1.43 -13.45
CA LEU A 27 -32.22 2.08 -12.21
C LEU A 27 -32.63 1.32 -10.93
N LEU A 28 -33.81 0.69 -10.92
CA LEU A 28 -34.25 -0.19 -9.81
C LEU A 28 -33.53 -1.54 -9.82
N LEU A 29 -33.22 -2.09 -11.00
CA LEU A 29 -32.37 -3.28 -11.16
C LEU A 29 -30.91 -2.98 -10.79
N ILE A 30 -30.43 -1.76 -11.03
CA ILE A 30 -29.18 -1.22 -10.47
C ILE A 30 -29.29 -1.22 -8.93
N PHE A 31 -30.39 -0.76 -8.33
CA PHE A 31 -30.57 -0.75 -6.87
C PHE A 31 -30.64 -2.15 -6.22
N HIS A 32 -31.23 -3.16 -6.88
CA HIS A 32 -31.27 -4.55 -6.39
C HIS A 32 -30.06 -5.41 -6.79
N ASN A 33 -29.28 -5.01 -7.81
CA ASN A 33 -28.02 -5.68 -8.17
C ASN A 33 -26.77 -4.96 -7.62
N LEU A 34 -26.82 -3.71 -7.14
CA LEU A 34 -25.66 -3.05 -6.52
C LEU A 34 -25.27 -3.64 -5.16
N SER A 35 -26.15 -4.42 -4.54
CA SER A 35 -25.83 -5.27 -3.40
C SER A 35 -25.08 -6.55 -3.79
N TRP A 36 -25.01 -6.86 -5.10
CA TRP A 36 -24.46 -8.11 -5.66
C TRP A 36 -23.41 -7.92 -6.76
N LEU A 37 -23.12 -6.70 -7.19
CA LEU A 37 -22.02 -6.45 -8.12
C LEU A 37 -20.70 -6.64 -7.35
N PRO A 38 -19.90 -7.67 -7.67
CA PRO A 38 -18.54 -7.70 -7.18
C PRO A 38 -17.82 -6.44 -7.67
N ALA A 39 -17.06 -5.81 -6.78
CA ALA A 39 -16.12 -4.79 -7.20
C ALA A 39 -15.24 -5.34 -8.34
N PRO A 40 -14.80 -4.50 -9.30
CA PRO A 40 -13.78 -4.91 -10.25
C PRO A 40 -12.61 -5.57 -9.50
N HIS A 41 -12.04 -6.62 -10.08
CA HIS A 41 -10.92 -7.41 -9.53
C HIS A 41 -9.58 -6.64 -9.45
N ASP A 42 -9.61 -5.35 -9.14
CA ASP A 42 -8.43 -4.63 -8.68
C ASP A 42 -8.25 -4.93 -7.20
N VAL A 43 -7.02 -5.27 -6.81
CA VAL A 43 -6.62 -5.82 -5.51
C VAL A 43 -7.39 -5.13 -4.38
N MET A 44 -8.28 -5.89 -3.75
CA MET A 44 -9.04 -5.47 -2.57
C MET A 44 -8.04 -5.25 -1.43
N GLN A 45 -7.50 -4.04 -1.29
CA GLN A 45 -6.65 -3.71 -0.15
C GLN A 45 -7.54 -3.40 1.05
N HIS A 46 -7.98 -4.46 1.74
CA HIS A 46 -8.74 -4.37 2.98
C HIS A 46 -8.10 -3.36 3.95
N GLY A 47 -8.90 -2.46 4.51
CA GLY A 47 -8.51 -1.53 5.57
C GLY A 47 -7.91 -0.19 5.12
N LEU A 48 -7.64 0.02 3.84
CA LEU A 48 -6.96 1.26 3.42
C LEU A 48 -7.91 2.44 3.25
N GLY A 49 -9.05 2.32 2.58
CA GLY A 49 -9.85 3.51 2.23
C GLY A 49 -9.24 4.35 1.07
N TRP A 50 -8.12 3.89 0.50
CA TRP A 50 -7.34 4.56 -0.53
C TRP A 50 -7.20 3.64 -1.75
N ALA A 51 -7.62 4.11 -2.93
CA ALA A 51 -7.24 3.52 -4.19
C ALA A 51 -5.92 4.15 -4.66
N ASP A 52 -5.11 3.37 -5.39
CA ASP A 52 -3.75 3.70 -5.85
C ASP A 52 -3.67 4.89 -6.83
N ASP A 53 -4.81 5.48 -7.19
CA ASP A 53 -4.87 6.69 -8.03
C ASP A 53 -5.03 7.95 -7.16
N SER A 54 -3.98 8.30 -6.43
CA SER A 54 -3.92 9.50 -5.58
C SER A 54 -3.78 10.81 -6.36
N ARG A 55 -3.89 10.78 -7.69
CA ARG A 55 -3.70 11.97 -8.52
C ARG A 55 -4.86 12.98 -8.40
N THR A 56 -6.03 12.58 -7.89
CA THR A 56 -7.21 13.46 -7.79
C THR A 56 -7.60 13.89 -6.37
N LEU A 57 -6.86 13.49 -5.32
CA LEU A 57 -7.26 13.76 -3.93
C LEU A 57 -6.47 14.88 -3.24
N PHE A 58 -5.45 15.46 -3.88
CA PHE A 58 -4.64 16.54 -3.29
C PHE A 58 -4.79 17.89 -4.01
N GLU A 59 -5.66 18.02 -5.01
CA GLU A 59 -5.96 19.31 -5.65
C GLU A 59 -6.90 20.20 -4.81
N ASP A 60 -7.64 19.63 -3.86
CA ASP A 60 -8.39 20.42 -2.87
C ASP A 60 -7.49 20.73 -1.67
N GLY A 61 -6.60 21.70 -1.85
CA GLY A 61 -5.61 22.15 -0.87
C GLY A 61 -6.19 22.86 0.36
N ASN A 62 -7.05 22.20 1.14
CA ASN A 62 -7.63 22.80 2.34
C ASN A 62 -8.02 21.84 3.48
N GLU A 63 -7.30 20.73 3.64
CA GLU A 63 -7.32 19.96 4.90
C GLU A 63 -5.91 19.90 5.52
N GLU A 64 -5.39 21.08 5.89
CA GLU A 64 -4.57 21.17 7.11
C GLU A 64 -5.50 20.88 8.30
N THR A 65 -5.77 19.59 8.55
CA THR A 65 -6.55 19.18 9.71
C THR A 65 -5.83 19.63 10.97
N PHE A 66 -6.57 20.37 11.80
CA PHE A 66 -6.31 20.96 13.13
C PHE A 66 -5.59 20.07 14.18
N LEU A 67 -5.13 18.87 13.83
CA LEU A 67 -4.49 17.89 14.70
C LEU A 67 -2.96 17.86 14.60
N ASP A 68 -2.36 18.45 13.56
CA ASP A 68 -0.89 18.54 13.47
C ASP A 68 -0.29 19.48 14.54
N GLU A 69 -1.09 20.36 15.14
CA GLU A 69 -0.60 21.29 16.19
C GLU A 69 -0.43 20.62 17.57
N PHE A 70 -1.04 19.44 17.79
CA PHE A 70 -0.98 18.71 19.08
C PHE A 70 -0.36 17.31 18.97
N TYR A 71 -0.05 16.81 17.77
CA TYR A 71 0.68 15.57 17.60
C TYR A 71 2.18 15.81 17.68
N GLN A 72 2.75 15.73 18.88
CA GLN A 72 4.18 15.51 19.03
C GLN A 72 4.42 14.01 18.85
N PRO A 73 5.07 13.54 17.77
CA PRO A 73 5.45 12.14 17.69
C PRO A 73 6.25 11.80 18.96
N PRO A 74 6.08 10.60 19.54
CA PRO A 74 6.93 10.21 20.64
C PRO A 74 8.38 10.42 20.18
N ASN A 75 9.21 11.02 21.04
CA ASN A 75 10.63 11.16 20.75
C ASN A 75 11.27 9.75 20.82
N ILE A 76 11.00 8.90 19.82
CA ILE A 76 11.57 7.54 19.67
C ILE A 76 13.00 7.64 19.10
N MET A 77 13.49 8.85 18.83
CA MET A 77 14.81 9.08 18.24
C MET A 77 15.78 9.65 19.27
N PRO A 78 16.48 8.82 20.07
CA PRO A 78 17.88 9.12 20.31
C PRO A 78 18.61 8.81 18.98
N TRP A 79 19.05 9.84 18.27
CA TRP A 79 19.89 9.76 17.06
C TRP A 79 21.28 9.18 17.35
N ASN A 80 21.37 8.01 17.98
CA ASN A 80 22.63 7.33 18.19
C ASN A 80 23.07 6.54 16.95
N TYR A 81 22.21 6.42 15.94
CA TYR A 81 22.48 5.70 14.70
C TYR A 81 22.43 6.64 13.51
N THR A 82 23.40 6.49 12.62
CA THR A 82 23.39 7.08 11.28
C THR A 82 22.41 6.32 10.39
N ALA A 83 21.67 7.04 9.55
CA ALA A 83 20.68 6.45 8.66
C ALA A 83 20.83 6.96 7.22
N ALA A 84 20.61 6.07 6.26
CA ALA A 84 20.44 6.41 4.85
C ALA A 84 19.01 6.10 4.41
N MET A 85 18.48 6.90 3.49
CA MET A 85 17.21 6.66 2.80
C MET A 85 17.48 6.53 1.32
N VAL A 86 17.08 5.39 0.76
CA VAL A 86 17.20 5.05 -0.65
C VAL A 86 15.82 5.05 -1.27
N MET A 87 15.67 5.80 -2.35
CA MET A 87 14.39 6.00 -3.00
C MET A 87 14.53 5.84 -4.51
N ALA A 88 13.71 4.96 -5.07
CA ALA A 88 13.53 4.85 -6.51
C ALA A 88 12.43 5.81 -6.98
N ARG A 89 12.72 6.61 -8.02
CA ARG A 89 11.71 7.46 -8.66
C ARG A 89 11.88 7.50 -10.17
N THR A 90 10.83 7.92 -10.87
CA THR A 90 10.93 8.38 -12.27
C THR A 90 11.16 9.90 -12.31
N LYS A 91 11.53 10.44 -13.47
CA LYS A 91 11.61 11.89 -13.71
C LYS A 91 10.32 12.62 -13.34
N ALA A 92 9.19 12.00 -13.63
CA ALA A 92 7.86 12.58 -13.45
C ALA A 92 7.38 12.55 -11.99
N ALA A 93 7.96 11.69 -11.14
CA ALA A 93 7.56 11.59 -9.75
C ALA A 93 8.06 12.79 -8.93
N ASP A 94 7.13 13.47 -8.26
CA ASP A 94 7.43 14.57 -7.33
C ASP A 94 7.91 14.02 -5.98
N VAL A 95 9.15 14.36 -5.64
CA VAL A 95 9.79 14.04 -4.35
C VAL A 95 10.23 15.30 -3.61
N SER A 96 9.69 16.47 -3.97
CA SER A 96 10.03 17.76 -3.33
C SER A 96 9.74 17.77 -1.82
N TRP A 97 8.86 16.88 -1.35
CA TRP A 97 8.56 16.69 0.06
C TRP A 97 9.79 16.23 0.87
N VAL A 98 10.71 15.44 0.28
CA VAL A 98 11.87 14.90 1.00
C VAL A 98 12.73 16.01 1.60
N GLU A 99 13.01 17.05 0.80
CA GLU A 99 13.81 18.20 1.25
C GLU A 99 13.02 19.14 2.18
N LYS A 100 11.72 19.30 1.93
CA LYS A 100 10.84 20.17 2.75
C LYS A 100 10.72 19.67 4.19
N GLU A 101 10.70 18.36 4.39
CA GLU A 101 10.43 17.73 5.69
C GLU A 101 11.66 17.62 6.59
N LYS A 102 12.85 17.97 6.07
CA LYS A 102 14.11 18.07 6.82
C LYS A 102 14.41 16.84 7.68
N LEU A 103 14.17 15.65 7.12
CA LEU A 103 14.55 14.40 7.78
C LEU A 103 16.07 14.33 7.90
N ASP A 104 16.56 14.09 9.12
CA ASP A 104 17.99 14.03 9.46
C ASP A 104 18.57 12.66 9.08
N LEU A 105 18.69 12.45 7.77
CA LEU A 105 19.21 11.23 7.18
C LEU A 105 19.88 11.55 5.85
N ASP A 106 20.82 10.69 5.46
CA ASP A 106 21.44 10.76 4.13
C ASP A 106 20.44 10.31 3.07
N LYS A 107 20.39 11.03 1.95
CA LYS A 107 19.34 10.85 0.93
C LYS A 107 19.97 10.39 -0.37
N TYR A 108 19.56 9.21 -0.82
CA TYR A 108 19.98 8.59 -2.08
C TYR A 108 18.75 8.42 -2.97
N ILE A 109 18.44 9.46 -3.75
CA ILE A 109 17.26 9.49 -4.62
C ILE A 109 17.70 9.18 -6.05
N TYR A 110 17.45 7.94 -6.49
CA TYR A 110 17.80 7.46 -7.82
C TYR A 110 16.69 7.78 -8.82
N VAL A 111 17.08 8.19 -10.04
CA VAL A 111 16.15 8.43 -11.14
C VAL A 111 16.26 7.29 -12.16
N ALA A 112 15.25 6.42 -12.16
CA ALA A 112 15.26 5.17 -12.92
C ALA A 112 15.30 5.40 -14.44
N ASP A 113 14.59 6.41 -14.95
CA ASP A 113 14.40 6.71 -16.37
C ASP A 113 15.23 7.91 -16.85
N ASP A 114 16.33 8.24 -16.14
CA ASP A 114 17.28 9.29 -16.52
C ASP A 114 18.74 8.85 -16.55
N PRO A 115 19.29 8.45 -17.70
CA PRO A 115 20.70 8.11 -17.82
C PRO A 115 21.68 9.24 -17.49
N THR A 116 21.19 10.49 -17.39
CA THR A 116 22.00 11.66 -17.05
C THR A 116 21.92 12.07 -15.58
N ALA A 117 21.06 11.41 -14.79
CA ALA A 117 20.94 11.72 -13.37
C ALA A 117 22.20 11.29 -12.61
N PRO A 118 22.66 12.07 -11.62
CA PRO A 118 23.83 11.70 -10.81
C PRO A 118 23.70 10.34 -10.12
N LEU A 119 22.48 9.99 -9.70
CA LEU A 119 22.12 8.67 -9.19
C LEU A 119 21.18 8.00 -10.18
N HIS A 120 21.71 7.12 -11.01
CA HIS A 120 20.98 6.33 -12.00
C HIS A 120 21.44 4.87 -11.92
N PRO A 121 20.52 3.89 -11.89
CA PRO A 121 20.90 2.48 -11.95
C PRO A 121 21.56 2.13 -13.30
N PRO A 122 22.25 0.98 -13.42
CA PRO A 122 22.82 0.54 -14.70
C PRO A 122 21.80 0.39 -15.83
N MET A 123 20.53 0.13 -15.50
CA MET A 123 19.42 0.00 -16.43
C MET A 123 18.09 0.27 -15.72
N ASN A 124 17.10 0.83 -16.42
CA ASN A 124 15.72 0.88 -15.94
C ASN A 124 15.04 -0.48 -16.12
N LYS A 125 15.24 -1.42 -15.20
CA LYS A 125 14.78 -2.80 -15.27
C LYS A 125 14.41 -3.29 -13.88
N GLY A 126 13.31 -4.02 -13.72
CA GLY A 126 12.91 -4.61 -12.43
C GLY A 126 12.52 -3.61 -11.34
N ASN A 127 12.02 -2.43 -11.73
CA ASN A 127 11.55 -1.37 -10.84
C ASN A 127 12.56 -0.98 -9.75
N GLU A 128 12.13 -0.82 -8.50
CA GLU A 128 12.97 -0.42 -7.37
C GLU A 128 14.08 -1.43 -7.04
N ALA A 129 13.91 -2.71 -7.41
CA ALA A 129 14.86 -3.75 -7.07
C ALA A 129 16.26 -3.48 -7.65
N MET A 130 16.34 -3.01 -8.89
CA MET A 130 17.61 -2.64 -9.50
C MET A 130 18.31 -1.50 -8.77
N ILE A 131 17.54 -0.50 -8.34
CA ILE A 131 18.06 0.65 -7.60
C ILE A 131 18.54 0.22 -6.21
N TYR A 132 17.77 -0.59 -5.50
CA TYR A 132 18.12 -1.06 -4.16
C TYR A 132 19.38 -1.92 -4.19
N LEU A 133 19.47 -2.86 -5.13
CA LEU A 133 20.68 -3.67 -5.33
C LEU A 133 21.87 -2.82 -5.74
N THR A 134 21.68 -1.82 -6.62
CA THR A 134 22.75 -0.90 -7.03
C THR A 134 23.28 -0.12 -5.84
N TYR A 135 22.41 0.47 -5.02
CA TYR A 135 22.84 1.16 -3.80
C TYR A 135 23.62 0.22 -2.86
N ILE A 136 23.11 -1.00 -2.61
CA ILE A 136 23.80 -1.94 -1.72
C ILE A 136 25.19 -2.28 -2.24
N ILE A 137 25.34 -2.50 -3.54
CA ILE A 137 26.62 -2.84 -4.17
C ILE A 137 27.59 -1.66 -4.09
N ASP A 138 27.13 -0.46 -4.47
CA ASP A 138 27.98 0.72 -4.57
C ASP A 138 28.43 1.23 -3.19
N HIS A 139 27.66 0.93 -2.14
CA HIS A 139 27.89 1.37 -0.77
C HIS A 139 28.24 0.26 0.23
N TYR A 140 28.50 -0.96 -0.24
CA TYR A 140 28.59 -2.16 0.62
C TYR A 140 29.57 -1.99 1.81
N ASP A 141 30.69 -1.31 1.57
CA ASP A 141 31.75 -1.08 2.57
C ASP A 141 31.58 0.22 3.37
N ASP A 142 30.64 1.12 3.00
CA ASP A 142 30.45 2.44 3.62
C ASP A 142 29.01 2.74 4.08
N LEU A 143 28.17 1.70 4.19
CA LEU A 143 26.79 1.78 4.67
C LEU A 143 26.65 2.56 6.00
N ARG A 144 25.53 3.27 6.16
CA ARG A 144 25.06 3.81 7.46
C ARG A 144 24.57 2.70 8.37
N ASP A 145 24.38 2.97 9.66
CA ASP A 145 24.03 1.92 10.65
C ASP A 145 22.77 1.17 10.25
N PHE A 146 21.81 1.87 9.64
CA PHE A 146 20.74 1.22 8.86
C PHE A 146 20.38 2.02 7.60
N THR A 147 19.81 1.31 6.63
CA THR A 147 19.29 1.88 5.38
C THR A 147 17.78 1.67 5.30
N LEU A 148 17.06 2.72 4.91
CA LEU A 148 15.63 2.75 4.65
C LEU A 148 15.39 2.73 3.14
N PHE A 149 14.76 1.66 2.65
CA PHE A 149 14.33 1.54 1.28
C PHE A 149 12.84 1.94 1.20
N VAL A 150 12.55 3.04 0.51
CA VAL A 150 11.21 3.65 0.49
C VAL A 150 10.77 4.06 -0.91
N HIS A 151 9.46 4.12 -1.11
CA HIS A 151 8.87 4.60 -2.35
C HIS A 151 8.79 6.14 -2.39
N ALA A 152 8.71 6.68 -3.61
CA ALA A 152 8.67 8.12 -3.85
C ALA A 152 7.37 8.82 -3.38
N HIS A 153 6.27 8.08 -3.29
CA HIS A 153 4.97 8.66 -2.99
C HIS A 153 4.83 8.99 -1.50
N ARG A 154 4.66 10.27 -1.17
CA ARG A 154 4.39 10.69 0.21
C ARG A 154 3.08 10.09 0.72
N TYR A 155 2.00 10.22 -0.05
CA TYR A 155 0.68 9.71 0.32
C TYR A 155 0.28 8.56 -0.61
N SER A 156 0.15 7.36 -0.06
CA SER A 156 -0.18 6.16 -0.85
C SER A 156 -0.70 5.02 0.03
N GLY A 157 -1.43 4.09 -0.59
CA GLY A 157 -1.91 2.86 0.05
C GLY A 157 -0.81 1.87 0.43
N HIS A 158 0.38 1.97 -0.20
CA HIS A 158 1.53 1.16 0.23
C HIS A 158 2.16 1.65 1.54
N ASN A 159 1.82 2.85 2.01
CA ASN A 159 2.20 3.35 3.33
C ASN A 159 1.16 2.91 4.38
N ASN A 160 1.53 3.07 5.64
CA ASN A 160 0.69 2.67 6.75
C ASN A 160 -0.56 3.55 6.90
N ALA A 161 -1.76 2.97 6.73
CA ALA A 161 -3.03 3.70 6.83
C ALA A 161 -3.24 4.37 8.20
N PHE A 162 -2.76 3.75 9.29
CA PHE A 162 -2.86 4.33 10.65
C PHE A 162 -2.01 5.60 10.84
N LEU A 163 -1.08 5.87 9.92
CA LEU A 163 -0.32 7.11 9.81
C LEU A 163 -0.83 7.99 8.67
N GLY A 164 -2.09 7.80 8.26
CA GLY A 164 -2.72 8.55 7.18
C GLY A 164 -2.19 8.21 5.79
N GLY A 165 -1.48 7.08 5.63
CA GLY A 165 -0.77 6.77 4.39
C GLY A 165 0.39 7.72 4.10
N ASP A 166 0.85 8.50 5.09
CA ASP A 166 1.91 9.50 4.95
C ASP A 166 3.29 8.89 5.26
N ALA A 167 4.17 8.88 4.25
CA ALA A 167 5.56 8.42 4.36
C ALA A 167 6.34 9.23 5.41
N VAL A 168 6.06 10.51 5.59
CA VAL A 168 6.74 11.36 6.58
C VAL A 168 6.40 10.89 7.98
N LYS A 169 5.12 10.63 8.25
CA LYS A 169 4.68 10.08 9.54
C LYS A 169 5.28 8.68 9.76
N MET A 170 5.29 7.83 8.73
CA MET A 170 5.97 6.53 8.78
C MET A 170 7.44 6.63 9.18
N LEU A 171 8.19 7.55 8.56
CA LEU A 171 9.62 7.73 8.83
C LEU A 171 9.89 8.36 10.19
N ARG A 172 9.09 9.35 10.62
CA ARG A 172 9.28 10.03 11.92
C ARG A 172 8.90 9.16 13.12
N ASN A 173 7.97 8.22 12.93
CA ASN A 173 7.50 7.34 13.99
C ASN A 173 8.33 6.06 14.14
N LEU A 174 9.28 5.82 13.23
CA LEU A 174 10.01 4.57 13.14
C LEU A 174 10.92 4.33 14.36
N ASN A 175 10.87 3.13 14.92
CA ASN A 175 11.72 2.72 16.04
C ASN A 175 13.07 2.17 15.56
N ALA A 176 14.12 3.00 15.59
CA ALA A 176 15.47 2.61 15.18
C ALA A 176 16.04 1.44 16.00
N GLU A 177 15.76 1.36 17.31
CA GLU A 177 16.24 0.26 18.16
C GLU A 177 15.70 -1.10 17.70
N ARG A 178 14.45 -1.13 17.20
CA ARG A 178 13.89 -2.35 16.62
C ARG A 178 14.62 -2.78 15.36
N ILE A 179 14.94 -1.83 14.48
CA ILE A 179 15.68 -2.10 13.24
C ILE A 179 17.05 -2.69 13.58
N MET A 180 17.77 -2.06 14.50
CA MET A 180 19.10 -2.52 14.91
C MET A 180 19.05 -3.87 15.62
N HIS A 181 18.03 -4.14 16.42
CA HIS A 181 17.85 -5.42 17.09
C HIS A 181 17.53 -6.55 16.10
N ASP A 182 16.62 -6.32 15.14
CA ASP A 182 16.14 -7.38 14.23
C ASP A 182 16.99 -7.53 12.97
N GLY A 183 17.67 -6.45 12.58
CA GLY A 183 18.46 -6.34 11.36
C GLY A 183 17.61 -6.18 10.10
N TYR A 184 16.33 -6.53 10.11
CA TYR A 184 15.37 -6.33 9.01
C TYR A 184 14.00 -5.97 9.57
N PHE A 185 13.37 -4.95 9.00
CA PHE A 185 12.04 -4.52 9.36
C PHE A 185 11.27 -4.05 8.12
N ASN A 186 10.23 -4.80 7.73
CA ASN A 186 9.30 -4.36 6.70
C ASN A 186 8.49 -3.15 7.23
N LEU A 187 8.51 -2.04 6.49
CA LEU A 187 7.87 -0.80 6.92
C LEU A 187 6.34 -0.88 6.82
N ARG A 188 5.79 -1.86 6.11
CA ARG A 188 4.36 -2.14 6.08
C ARG A 188 3.99 -3.19 7.13
N CYS A 189 3.14 -2.81 8.08
CA CYS A 189 2.64 -3.73 9.10
C CYS A 189 1.31 -4.40 8.73
N GLN A 190 0.55 -3.85 7.79
CA GLN A 190 -0.69 -4.45 7.33
C GLN A 190 -0.41 -5.75 6.57
N GLN A 191 -1.05 -6.85 6.98
CA GLN A 191 -0.78 -8.19 6.43
C GLN A 191 -1.19 -8.35 4.96
N GLU A 192 -2.25 -7.67 4.53
CA GLU A 192 -2.74 -7.78 3.16
C GLU A 192 -2.25 -6.61 2.26
N PRO A 193 -1.79 -6.91 1.04
CA PRO A 193 -1.48 -8.24 0.52
C PRO A 193 -0.16 -8.82 1.06
N GLY A 194 -0.03 -10.15 1.06
CA GLY A 194 1.25 -10.84 1.20
C GLY A 194 1.43 -11.75 2.41
N CYS A 195 0.59 -11.63 3.44
CA CYS A 195 0.58 -12.48 4.63
C CYS A 195 -0.82 -13.02 4.93
N PRO A 196 -0.96 -14.21 5.54
CA PRO A 196 0.12 -15.09 6.03
C PRO A 196 0.68 -16.04 4.95
N SER A 197 0.06 -16.10 3.77
CA SER A 197 0.40 -16.99 2.68
C SER A 197 0.17 -16.25 1.36
N TRP A 198 1.16 -16.24 0.45
CA TRP A 198 1.05 -15.42 -0.76
C TRP A 198 1.52 -16.12 -2.04
N VAL A 199 2.83 -16.34 -2.21
CA VAL A 199 3.34 -17.06 -3.38
C VAL A 199 3.50 -18.52 -3.02
N HIS A 200 2.86 -19.40 -3.81
CA HIS A 200 2.95 -20.85 -3.70
C HIS A 200 3.67 -21.39 -4.94
N PRO A 201 5.01 -21.46 -4.99
CA PRO A 201 5.75 -21.77 -6.22
C PRO A 201 5.36 -23.11 -6.86
N HIS A 202 4.97 -24.10 -6.07
CA HIS A 202 4.60 -25.43 -6.54
C HIS A 202 3.12 -25.57 -6.96
N GLU A 203 2.30 -24.54 -6.74
CA GLU A 203 0.87 -24.57 -7.06
C GLU A 203 0.57 -23.86 -8.38
N GLN A 204 -0.35 -24.43 -9.16
CA GLN A 204 -0.84 -23.78 -10.38
C GLN A 204 -1.95 -22.79 -10.02
N GLY A 205 -1.69 -21.50 -10.22
CA GLY A 205 -2.64 -20.41 -9.96
C GLY A 205 -2.87 -19.50 -11.16
N ALA A 206 -3.78 -18.54 -11.01
CA ALA A 206 -4.00 -17.49 -12.02
C ALA A 206 -2.87 -16.45 -12.06
N ASP A 207 -2.13 -16.27 -10.96
CA ASP A 207 -0.96 -15.38 -10.92
C ASP A 207 0.24 -16.05 -11.59
N LYS A 208 0.88 -15.34 -12.52
CA LYS A 208 2.11 -15.79 -13.18
C LYS A 208 3.35 -15.67 -12.29
N LEU A 209 3.26 -14.98 -11.16
CA LEU A 209 4.40 -14.83 -10.24
C LEU A 209 4.89 -16.18 -9.69
N ALA A 210 3.99 -17.07 -9.27
CA ALA A 210 4.34 -18.39 -8.72
C ALA A 210 5.13 -19.27 -9.71
N PRO A 211 4.65 -19.51 -10.96
CA PRO A 211 5.41 -20.32 -11.91
C PRO A 211 6.73 -19.66 -12.34
N ILE A 212 6.80 -18.33 -12.40
CA ILE A 212 8.08 -17.63 -12.67
C ILE A 212 9.05 -17.82 -11.49
N MET A 213 8.59 -17.66 -10.25
CA MET A 213 9.39 -17.87 -9.04
C MET A 213 9.95 -19.29 -9.02
N LEU A 214 9.13 -20.30 -9.32
CA LEU A 214 9.56 -21.70 -9.42
C LEU A 214 10.65 -21.90 -10.48
N GLN A 215 10.46 -21.34 -11.67
CA GLN A 215 11.40 -21.48 -12.79
C GLN A 215 12.75 -20.81 -12.50
N GLU A 216 12.72 -19.62 -11.89
CA GLU A 216 13.90 -18.79 -11.71
C GLU A 216 14.62 -19.02 -10.38
N TRP A 217 14.05 -19.85 -9.48
CA TRP A 217 14.61 -20.07 -8.16
C TRP A 217 16.07 -20.52 -8.19
N ASN A 218 16.40 -21.52 -9.02
CA ASN A 218 17.77 -22.01 -9.11
C ASN A 218 18.73 -20.99 -9.77
N ASN A 219 18.20 -20.06 -10.57
CA ASN A 219 19.01 -18.95 -11.09
C ASN A 219 19.30 -17.92 -9.99
N LEU A 220 18.35 -17.65 -9.09
CA LEU A 220 18.49 -16.69 -7.99
C LEU A 220 19.24 -17.26 -6.77
N PHE A 221 19.01 -18.53 -6.47
CA PHE A 221 19.55 -19.26 -5.32
C PHE A 221 20.06 -20.64 -5.76
N PRO A 222 21.22 -20.71 -6.46
CA PRO A 222 21.73 -21.97 -6.98
C PRO A 222 21.92 -23.04 -5.90
N GLY A 223 21.27 -24.19 -6.08
CA GLY A 223 21.36 -25.33 -5.17
C GLY A 223 20.46 -25.26 -3.93
N GLU A 224 19.73 -24.16 -3.71
CA GLU A 224 18.78 -24.04 -2.61
C GLU A 224 17.42 -24.65 -3.00
N PRO A 225 16.73 -25.35 -2.09
CA PRO A 225 15.40 -25.86 -2.36
C PRO A 225 14.40 -24.70 -2.54
N VAL A 226 13.40 -24.90 -3.39
CA VAL A 226 12.32 -23.94 -3.57
C VAL A 226 11.40 -24.00 -2.33
N PRO A 227 11.05 -22.87 -1.70
CA PRO A 227 10.11 -22.85 -0.59
C PRO A 227 8.70 -23.23 -1.03
N GLU A 228 7.97 -23.92 -0.16
CA GLU A 228 6.54 -24.22 -0.37
C GLU A 228 5.70 -22.94 -0.45
N VAL A 229 6.02 -21.96 0.40
CA VAL A 229 5.34 -20.66 0.48
C VAL A 229 6.36 -19.55 0.71
N LEU A 230 6.20 -18.46 -0.03
CA LEU A 230 6.79 -17.16 0.28
C LEU A 230 5.69 -16.20 0.73
N ALA A 231 5.91 -15.58 1.88
CA ALA A 231 4.97 -14.63 2.44
C ALA A 231 5.70 -13.53 3.23
N GLN A 232 5.37 -12.29 2.92
CA GLN A 232 5.64 -11.13 3.76
C GLN A 232 4.66 -10.03 3.36
N THR A 233 4.50 -9.00 4.19
CA THR A 233 3.74 -7.81 3.80
C THR A 233 4.31 -7.20 2.53
N CYS A 234 3.43 -6.77 1.61
CA CYS A 234 3.82 -6.29 0.29
C CYS A 234 4.76 -5.08 0.29
N CYS A 235 5.08 -4.69 -0.95
CA CYS A 235 5.37 -3.33 -1.36
C CYS A 235 6.81 -2.86 -1.12
N ALA A 236 7.77 -3.77 -0.96
CA ALA A 236 9.21 -3.47 -1.07
C ALA A 236 9.69 -2.20 -0.33
N GLN A 237 9.11 -1.90 0.83
CA GLN A 237 9.54 -0.83 1.71
C GLN A 237 10.01 -1.45 3.02
N PHE A 238 11.30 -1.30 3.33
CA PHE A 238 11.90 -1.97 4.48
C PHE A 238 13.10 -1.17 5.00
N ALA A 239 13.42 -1.41 6.26
CA ALA A 239 14.67 -0.99 6.88
C ALA A 239 15.55 -2.21 7.10
N VAL A 240 16.86 -2.04 6.94
CA VAL A 240 17.84 -3.11 7.17
C VAL A 240 19.10 -2.53 7.77
N SER A 241 19.68 -3.20 8.76
CA SER A 241 20.93 -2.74 9.39
C SER A 241 22.14 -3.01 8.49
N ARG A 242 23.22 -2.26 8.68
CA ARG A 242 24.52 -2.49 8.03
C ARG A 242 24.97 -3.93 8.23
N GLU A 243 24.99 -4.37 9.49
CA GLU A 243 25.46 -5.69 9.86
C GLU A 243 24.63 -6.75 9.15
N ARG A 244 23.33 -6.51 8.98
CA ARG A 244 22.47 -7.42 8.28
C ARG A 244 22.77 -7.51 6.80
N ILE A 245 22.90 -6.38 6.10
CA ILE A 245 23.31 -6.36 4.69
C ILE A 245 24.62 -7.13 4.52
N GLN A 246 25.59 -6.87 5.40
CA GLN A 246 26.93 -7.47 5.31
C GLN A 246 27.00 -8.96 5.71
N THR A 247 25.91 -9.55 6.23
CA THR A 247 25.83 -11.03 6.37
C THR A 247 25.74 -11.75 5.03
N VAL A 248 25.31 -11.03 3.98
CA VAL A 248 25.21 -11.55 2.62
C VAL A 248 26.44 -11.06 1.85
N PRO A 249 27.28 -11.94 1.28
CA PRO A 249 28.46 -11.52 0.53
C PRO A 249 28.09 -10.61 -0.65
N LEU A 250 28.93 -9.59 -0.90
CA LEU A 250 28.77 -8.65 -2.02
C LEU A 250 28.47 -9.36 -3.35
N SER A 251 29.16 -10.47 -3.64
CA SER A 251 28.97 -11.25 -4.86
C SER A 251 27.55 -11.80 -5.05
N LYS A 252 26.77 -12.01 -3.98
CA LYS A 252 25.36 -12.41 -4.09
C LYS A 252 24.49 -11.24 -4.55
N TYR A 253 24.76 -10.02 -4.06
CA TYR A 253 24.06 -8.82 -4.56
C TYR A 253 24.35 -8.57 -6.03
N GLU A 254 25.62 -8.71 -6.45
CA GLU A 254 26.02 -8.63 -7.84
C GLU A 254 25.32 -9.68 -8.71
N HIS A 255 25.26 -10.93 -8.22
CA HIS A 255 24.55 -12.02 -8.88
C HIS A 255 23.06 -11.70 -9.10
N TRP A 256 22.35 -11.23 -8.07
CA TRP A 256 20.95 -10.84 -8.18
C TRP A 256 20.72 -9.64 -9.10
N ARG A 257 21.62 -8.64 -9.08
CA ARG A 257 21.55 -7.51 -10.01
C ARG A 257 21.80 -7.95 -11.45
N ASN A 258 22.76 -8.84 -11.67
CA ASN A 258 23.05 -9.38 -13.01
C ASN A 258 21.87 -10.20 -13.54
N TRP A 259 21.23 -11.02 -12.70
CA TRP A 259 20.00 -11.71 -13.09
C TRP A 259 18.91 -10.73 -13.55
N LEU A 260 18.73 -9.60 -12.86
CA LEU A 260 17.79 -8.56 -13.32
C LEU A 260 18.18 -7.97 -14.68
N LEU A 261 19.48 -7.72 -14.92
CA LEU A 261 19.98 -7.17 -16.19
C LEU A 261 19.82 -8.14 -17.36
N GLU A 262 19.94 -9.44 -17.11
CA GLU A 262 19.99 -10.48 -18.13
C GLU A 262 18.63 -11.12 -18.43
N THR A 263 17.68 -11.03 -17.50
CA THR A 263 16.38 -11.70 -17.65
C THR A 263 15.45 -10.99 -18.65
N ASP A 264 14.82 -11.77 -19.52
CA ASP A 264 13.75 -11.32 -20.43
C ASP A 264 12.38 -11.16 -19.72
N ILE A 265 12.30 -11.43 -18.41
CA ILE A 265 11.07 -11.30 -17.64
C ILE A 265 10.66 -9.82 -17.55
N ALA A 266 9.40 -9.52 -17.86
CA ALA A 266 8.87 -8.16 -17.78
C ALA A 266 9.04 -7.55 -16.37
N ASP A 267 9.28 -6.24 -16.30
CA ASP A 267 9.56 -5.52 -15.05
C ASP A 267 8.51 -5.72 -13.96
N TYR A 268 7.24 -5.80 -14.36
CA TYR A 268 6.12 -6.12 -13.47
C TYR A 268 6.36 -7.41 -12.67
N TYR A 269 6.93 -8.45 -13.28
CA TYR A 269 7.20 -9.72 -12.59
C TYR A 269 8.60 -9.74 -11.97
N SER A 270 9.64 -9.27 -12.67
CA SER A 270 10.99 -9.33 -12.13
C SER A 270 11.16 -8.45 -10.88
N GLY A 271 10.48 -7.30 -10.82
CA GLY A 271 10.42 -6.48 -9.59
C GLY A 271 9.63 -7.16 -8.47
N ARG A 272 8.43 -7.71 -8.78
CA ARG A 272 7.59 -8.42 -7.79
C ARG A 272 8.25 -9.68 -7.23
N ILE A 273 9.17 -10.31 -7.95
CA ILE A 273 9.99 -11.38 -7.40
C ILE A 273 10.79 -10.86 -6.20
N PHE A 274 11.52 -9.75 -6.36
CA PHE A 274 12.26 -9.13 -5.25
C PHE A 274 11.36 -8.61 -4.14
N GLU A 275 10.17 -8.09 -4.48
CA GLU A 275 9.16 -7.70 -3.48
C GLU A 275 8.87 -8.83 -2.47
N TYR A 276 8.91 -10.10 -2.89
CA TYR A 276 8.72 -11.27 -2.02
C TYR A 276 10.00 -12.05 -1.72
N LEU A 277 11.18 -11.48 -1.98
CA LEU A 277 12.47 -12.06 -1.61
C LEU A 277 13.27 -11.22 -0.62
N TRP A 278 12.95 -9.94 -0.39
CA TRP A 278 13.73 -9.12 0.56
C TRP A 278 13.85 -9.75 1.95
N GLN A 279 12.77 -10.33 2.47
CA GLN A 279 12.83 -11.08 3.72
C GLN A 279 13.73 -12.32 3.59
N VAL A 280 13.69 -13.05 2.48
CA VAL A 280 14.57 -14.23 2.28
C VAL A 280 16.03 -13.80 2.30
N LEU A 281 16.37 -12.71 1.59
CA LEU A 281 17.72 -12.15 1.51
C LEU A 281 18.27 -11.76 2.89
N PHE A 282 17.45 -11.15 3.74
CA PHE A 282 17.90 -10.56 5.01
C PHE A 282 17.53 -11.37 6.26
N THR A 283 16.65 -12.34 6.19
CA THR A 283 16.25 -13.14 7.36
C THR A 283 16.50 -14.63 7.16
N GLY A 284 16.60 -15.09 5.91
CA GLY A 284 16.56 -16.52 5.61
C GLY A 284 15.20 -17.15 5.94
N GLU A 285 14.13 -16.36 6.07
CA GLU A 285 12.79 -16.90 6.31
C GLU A 285 11.96 -16.76 5.03
N SER A 286 11.35 -17.84 4.55
CA SER A 286 10.42 -17.75 3.41
C SER A 286 9.08 -17.10 3.82
N ILE A 287 8.69 -17.23 5.08
CA ILE A 287 7.48 -16.62 5.67
C ILE A 287 7.90 -15.64 6.77
N PHE A 288 7.74 -14.35 6.52
CA PHE A 288 7.97 -13.24 7.45
C PHE A 288 6.70 -12.41 7.65
N CYS A 289 5.81 -12.90 8.52
CA CYS A 289 4.53 -12.28 8.80
C CYS A 289 4.42 -11.93 10.30
N PRO A 290 5.01 -10.80 10.74
CA PRO A 290 4.93 -10.40 12.14
C PRO A 290 3.48 -10.11 12.54
N ASP A 291 3.19 -10.26 13.83
CA ASP A 291 1.92 -9.86 14.43
C ASP A 291 1.69 -8.35 14.20
N GLN A 292 0.50 -7.98 13.72
CA GLN A 292 0.20 -6.60 13.35
C GLN A 292 0.23 -5.65 14.54
N LEU A 293 -0.29 -6.06 15.70
CA LEU A 293 -0.34 -5.22 16.90
C LEU A 293 1.08 -4.93 17.40
N VAL A 294 1.92 -5.96 17.44
CA VAL A 294 3.35 -5.83 17.76
C VAL A 294 4.05 -4.95 16.72
N CYS A 295 3.75 -5.17 15.44
CA CYS A 295 4.37 -4.41 14.36
C CYS A 295 4.09 -2.91 14.50
N PHE A 296 2.84 -2.50 14.69
CA PHE A 296 2.44 -1.11 14.87
C PHE A 296 3.00 -0.51 16.16
N CYS A 297 2.92 -1.24 17.27
CA CYS A 297 3.29 -0.70 18.58
C CYS A 297 4.82 -0.58 18.73
N ASP A 298 5.57 -1.66 18.50
CA ASP A 298 7.03 -1.66 18.65
C ASP A 298 7.72 -0.96 17.47
N GLY A 299 7.12 -0.95 16.29
CA GLY A 299 7.72 -0.38 15.07
C GLY A 299 7.46 1.11 14.90
N PHE A 300 6.26 1.58 15.24
CA PHE A 300 5.80 2.94 14.95
C PHE A 300 5.23 3.69 16.16
N GLY A 301 5.23 3.08 17.34
CA GLY A 301 4.64 3.68 18.54
C GLY A 301 3.11 3.82 18.45
N VAL A 302 2.43 2.96 17.70
CA VAL A 302 0.95 2.97 17.60
C VAL A 302 0.41 1.68 18.21
N CYS A 303 -0.07 1.79 19.45
CA CYS A 303 -0.36 0.65 20.30
C CYS A 303 -1.86 0.50 20.51
N PHE A 304 -2.51 -0.27 19.63
CA PHE A 304 -3.93 -0.63 19.76
C PHE A 304 -4.20 -1.38 21.06
N GLU A 305 -5.38 -1.14 21.65
CA GLU A 305 -5.87 -1.91 22.79
C GLU A 305 -6.54 -3.19 22.29
N GLY A 306 -5.73 -4.22 22.08
CA GLY A 306 -6.18 -5.52 21.62
C GLY A 306 -6.52 -5.59 20.12
N LEU A 307 -6.78 -6.81 19.67
CA LEU A 307 -7.08 -7.11 18.26
C LEU A 307 -8.41 -6.51 17.80
N GLU A 308 -9.41 -6.46 18.69
CA GLU A 308 -10.75 -5.95 18.39
C GLU A 308 -10.72 -4.49 17.87
N ASN A 309 -9.88 -3.64 18.47
CA ASN A 309 -9.75 -2.24 18.04
C ASN A 309 -9.02 -2.10 16.70
N LEU A 310 -8.07 -2.99 16.40
CA LEU A 310 -7.42 -3.05 15.09
C LEU A 310 -8.43 -3.53 14.03
N GLU A 311 -9.21 -4.57 14.32
CA GLU A 311 -10.25 -5.09 13.42
C GLU A 311 -11.34 -4.05 13.17
N GLU A 312 -11.78 -3.31 14.21
CA GLU A 312 -12.74 -2.22 14.03
C GLU A 312 -12.16 -1.11 13.14
N TYR A 313 -10.89 -0.72 13.35
CA TYR A 313 -10.21 0.25 12.51
C TYR A 313 -10.17 -0.18 11.03
N GLN A 314 -9.80 -1.44 10.77
CA GLN A 314 -9.76 -2.02 9.43
C GLN A 314 -11.16 -2.07 8.80
N LYS A 315 -12.16 -2.53 9.54
CA LYS A 315 -13.56 -2.58 9.10
C LYS A 315 -14.08 -1.19 8.73
N LEU A 316 -13.76 -0.16 9.51
CA LEU A 316 -14.15 1.21 9.17
C LEU A 316 -13.45 1.70 7.90
N GLY A 317 -12.18 1.33 7.68
CA GLY A 317 -11.47 1.60 6.44
C GLY A 317 -12.13 0.96 5.21
N ASP A 318 -12.58 -0.29 5.34
CA ASP A 318 -13.36 -0.97 4.29
C ASP A 318 -14.67 -0.25 3.99
N GLN A 319 -15.36 0.25 5.01
CA GLN A 319 -16.61 0.99 4.81
C GLN A 319 -16.38 2.35 4.13
N GLN A 320 -15.32 3.07 4.53
CA GLN A 320 -14.92 4.30 3.83
C GLN A 320 -14.59 4.08 2.36
N TRP A 321 -13.87 2.99 2.06
CA TRP A 321 -13.55 2.64 0.68
C TRP A 321 -14.84 2.37 -0.10
N LYS A 322 -15.76 1.58 0.45
CA LYS A 322 -17.05 1.28 -0.20
C LYS A 322 -17.88 2.54 -0.46
N THR A 323 -17.96 3.46 0.49
CA THR A 323 -18.69 4.73 0.29
C THR A 323 -18.01 5.59 -0.77
N ARG A 324 -16.68 5.71 -0.74
CA ARG A 324 -15.89 6.43 -1.76
C ARG A 324 -16.13 5.85 -3.16
N THR A 325 -16.00 4.54 -3.34
CA THR A 325 -16.23 3.88 -4.64
C THR A 325 -17.64 4.14 -5.18
N ARG A 326 -18.66 4.14 -4.31
CA ARG A 326 -20.04 4.48 -4.69
C ARG A 326 -20.17 5.95 -5.08
N MET A 327 -19.51 6.86 -4.37
CA MET A 327 -19.49 8.28 -4.69
C MET A 327 -18.82 8.55 -6.05
N ASP A 328 -17.71 7.88 -6.34
CA ASP A 328 -17.02 8.00 -7.63
C ASP A 328 -17.86 7.43 -8.78
N LEU A 329 -18.57 6.33 -8.55
CA LEU A 329 -19.56 5.83 -9.51
C LEU A 329 -20.66 6.86 -9.79
N LEU A 330 -21.22 7.50 -8.76
CA LEU A 330 -22.22 8.55 -8.94
C LEU A 330 -21.68 9.74 -9.74
N ARG A 331 -20.45 10.19 -9.44
CA ARG A 331 -19.76 11.25 -10.19
C ARG A 331 -19.59 10.86 -11.66
N LYS A 332 -19.12 9.65 -11.93
CA LYS A 332 -18.94 9.13 -13.29
C LYS A 332 -20.25 9.05 -14.06
N LEU A 333 -21.30 8.49 -13.46
CA LEU A 333 -22.63 8.45 -14.05
C LEU A 333 -23.16 9.86 -14.39
N LYS A 334 -22.91 10.84 -13.52
CA LYS A 334 -23.29 12.24 -13.77
C LYS A 334 -22.50 12.87 -14.92
N ALA A 335 -21.22 12.52 -15.06
CA ALA A 335 -20.37 13.01 -16.14
C ALA A 335 -20.71 12.39 -17.50
N ASP A 336 -21.00 11.08 -17.53
CA ASP A 336 -21.25 10.31 -18.75
C ASP A 336 -22.65 10.59 -19.35
N HIS A 337 -23.60 11.07 -18.55
CA HIS A 337 -24.97 11.32 -18.98
C HIS A 337 -25.36 12.80 -18.81
N LYS A 338 -25.16 13.61 -19.86
CA LYS A 338 -25.45 15.05 -19.84
C LYS A 338 -26.94 15.40 -19.92
N ASP A 339 -27.78 14.45 -20.35
CA ASP A 339 -29.22 14.62 -20.53
C ASP A 339 -30.05 13.95 -19.41
N ILE A 340 -29.46 13.74 -18.23
CA ILE A 340 -30.21 13.19 -17.08
C ILE A 340 -31.34 14.16 -16.69
N GLU A 341 -32.55 13.64 -16.55
CA GLU A 341 -33.70 14.39 -16.05
C GLU A 341 -33.43 15.01 -14.68
N LYS A 342 -33.88 16.25 -14.47
CA LYS A 342 -33.61 17.04 -13.25
C LYS A 342 -33.94 16.30 -11.95
N ASP A 343 -35.02 15.52 -11.91
CA ASP A 343 -35.39 14.73 -10.72
C ASP A 343 -34.36 13.65 -10.39
N HIS A 344 -33.84 12.96 -11.39
CA HIS A 344 -32.78 11.97 -11.22
C HIS A 344 -31.46 12.62 -10.81
N LEU A 345 -31.11 13.79 -11.36
CA LEU A 345 -29.93 14.56 -10.93
C LEU A 345 -30.02 14.94 -9.45
N ASN A 346 -31.18 15.45 -9.01
CA ASN A 346 -31.40 15.80 -7.61
C ASN A 346 -31.24 14.58 -6.68
N LYS A 347 -31.81 13.44 -7.06
CA LYS A 347 -31.65 12.18 -6.30
C LYS A 347 -30.19 11.71 -6.22
N MET A 348 -29.44 11.82 -7.31
CA MET A 348 -28.01 11.48 -7.31
C MET A 348 -27.22 12.40 -6.36
N ASP A 349 -27.53 13.69 -6.33
CA ASP A 349 -26.89 14.65 -5.42
C ASP A 349 -27.26 14.38 -3.96
N GLU A 350 -28.51 13.96 -3.68
CA GLU A 350 -28.94 13.51 -2.35
C GLU A 350 -28.19 12.24 -1.91
N TRP A 351 -28.07 11.23 -2.78
CA TRP A 351 -27.31 10.01 -2.49
C TRP A 351 -25.83 10.29 -2.26
N TYR A 352 -25.23 11.15 -3.07
CA TYR A 352 -23.85 11.57 -2.90
C TYR A 352 -23.63 12.19 -1.52
N LYS A 353 -24.50 13.12 -1.10
CA LYS A 353 -24.41 13.75 0.23
C LYS A 353 -24.59 12.75 1.36
N ALA A 354 -25.52 11.79 1.23
CA ALA A 354 -25.70 10.74 2.23
C ALA A 354 -24.45 9.85 2.36
N LEU A 355 -23.86 9.43 1.24
CA LEU A 355 -22.63 8.65 1.22
C LEU A 355 -21.44 9.43 1.80
N GLN A 356 -21.34 10.73 1.53
CA GLN A 356 -20.31 11.59 2.12
C GLN A 356 -20.44 11.64 3.65
N LEU A 357 -21.65 11.82 4.19
CA LEU A 357 -21.88 11.82 5.64
C LEU A 357 -21.50 10.48 6.29
N GLU A 358 -21.80 9.35 5.63
CA GLU A 358 -21.35 8.03 6.08
C GLU A 358 -19.83 7.90 6.04
N HIS A 359 -19.20 8.30 4.93
CA HIS A 359 -17.75 8.32 4.75
C HIS A 359 -17.05 9.09 5.88
N ASP A 360 -17.49 10.32 6.14
CA ASP A 360 -16.93 11.21 7.16
C ASP A 360 -17.13 10.63 8.57
N SER A 361 -18.27 9.99 8.81
CA SER A 361 -18.57 9.31 10.09
C SER A 361 -17.60 8.16 10.35
N TYR A 362 -17.30 7.34 9.33
CA TYR A 362 -16.27 6.31 9.43
C TYR A 362 -14.87 6.93 9.63
N GLY A 363 -14.60 8.09 8.99
CA GLY A 363 -13.41 8.95 9.20
C GLY A 363 -13.12 9.23 10.65
N LYS A 364 -14.05 9.95 11.26
CA LYS A 364 -13.92 10.40 12.66
C LYS A 364 -13.74 9.24 13.63
N ARG A 365 -14.40 8.11 13.37
CA ARG A 365 -14.23 6.90 14.19
C ARG A 365 -12.84 6.28 14.05
N ARG A 366 -12.30 6.18 12.83
CA ARG A 366 -10.92 5.72 12.60
C ARG A 366 -9.91 6.63 13.28
N GLU A 367 -10.06 7.94 13.11
CA GLU A 367 -9.20 8.96 13.73
C GLU A 367 -9.20 8.83 15.25
N ASN A 368 -10.36 8.63 15.88
CA ASN A 368 -10.47 8.42 17.32
C ASN A 368 -9.70 7.17 17.79
N ILE A 369 -9.85 6.04 17.08
CA ILE A 369 -9.10 4.81 17.39
C ILE A 369 -7.59 5.05 17.25
N THR A 370 -7.17 5.71 16.17
CA THR A 370 -5.76 6.06 15.93
C THR A 370 -5.21 7.00 17.01
N ALA A 371 -5.98 7.99 17.45
CA ALA A 371 -5.57 8.93 18.50
C ALA A 371 -5.33 8.20 19.84
N ILE A 372 -6.23 7.29 20.22
CA ILE A 372 -6.08 6.46 21.43
C ILE A 372 -4.85 5.57 21.32
N ALA A 373 -4.66 4.89 20.18
CA ALA A 373 -3.51 4.00 19.96
C ALA A 373 -2.17 4.77 19.99
N ASN A 374 -2.12 5.96 19.40
CA ASN A 374 -0.99 6.87 19.47
C ASN A 374 -0.68 7.28 20.90
N GLN A 375 -1.70 7.70 21.66
CA GLN A 375 -1.53 8.10 23.06
C GLN A 375 -0.97 6.95 23.90
N ARG A 376 -1.45 5.72 23.69
CA ARG A 376 -0.93 4.52 24.38
C ARG A 376 0.54 4.25 24.03
N GLY A 377 0.94 4.44 22.77
CA GLY A 377 2.32 4.22 22.34
C GLY A 377 3.31 5.29 22.78
N GLN A 378 2.84 6.36 23.45
CA GLN A 378 3.71 7.28 24.19
C GLN A 378 4.26 6.65 25.47
N ASP A 379 3.62 5.62 26.04
CA ASP A 379 4.10 4.93 27.23
C ASP A 379 5.23 3.93 26.87
N PRO A 380 6.48 4.16 27.33
CA PRO A 380 7.58 3.25 27.06
C PRO A 380 7.37 1.83 27.59
N LYS A 381 6.57 1.65 28.65
CA LYS A 381 6.27 0.31 29.21
C LYS A 381 5.40 -0.49 28.25
N VAL A 382 4.40 0.14 27.65
CA VAL A 382 3.52 -0.49 26.65
C VAL A 382 4.34 -0.92 25.44
N ARG A 383 5.24 -0.06 24.96
CA ARG A 383 6.15 -0.41 23.84
C ARG A 383 7.10 -1.55 24.21
N ALA A 384 7.70 -1.50 25.41
CA ALA A 384 8.60 -2.55 25.88
C ALA A 384 7.90 -3.90 26.05
N GLU A 385 6.62 -3.91 26.42
CA GLU A 385 5.81 -5.12 26.47
C GLU A 385 5.57 -5.71 25.07
N ALA A 386 5.19 -4.88 24.09
CA ALA A 386 5.07 -5.31 22.69
C ALA A 386 6.40 -5.88 22.13
N ALA A 387 7.53 -5.23 22.43
CA ALA A 387 8.85 -5.71 22.06
C ALA A 387 9.19 -7.09 22.68
N ARG A 388 8.69 -7.41 23.89
CA ARG A 388 8.88 -8.75 24.49
C ARG A 388 8.10 -9.83 23.76
N TYR A 389 6.84 -9.56 23.40
CA TYR A 389 6.03 -10.49 22.60
C TYR A 389 6.69 -10.78 21.25
N ARG A 390 7.29 -9.77 20.62
CA ARG A 390 8.10 -9.91 19.40
C ARG A 390 9.22 -10.94 19.57
N THR A 391 10.06 -10.80 20.60
CA THR A 391 11.21 -11.68 20.84
C THR A 391 10.78 -13.14 21.07
N MET A 392 9.67 -13.36 21.78
CA MET A 392 9.12 -14.70 21.98
C MET A 392 8.69 -15.32 20.64
N ALA A 393 7.98 -14.58 19.79
CA ALA A 393 7.54 -15.06 18.48
C ALA A 393 8.70 -15.27 17.48
N ALA A 394 9.81 -14.54 17.61
CA ALA A 394 11.01 -14.75 16.80
C ALA A 394 11.75 -16.04 17.19
N SER A 395 11.80 -16.38 18.48
CA SER A 395 12.46 -17.60 18.97
C SER A 395 11.84 -18.91 18.46
N SER A 396 10.59 -18.86 17.98
CA SER A 396 9.87 -20.02 17.44
C SER A 396 10.02 -20.19 15.92
N ARG A 397 10.72 -19.29 15.21
CA ARG A 397 10.82 -19.36 13.75
C ARG A 397 12.00 -20.23 13.32
N MET A 398 11.76 -21.12 12.36
CA MET A 398 12.78 -21.96 11.76
C MET A 398 13.49 -21.14 10.67
N ARG A 399 14.79 -20.87 10.87
CA ARG A 399 15.62 -20.18 9.87
C ARG A 399 16.04 -21.16 8.78
N TRP A 400 16.05 -20.69 7.54
CA TRP A 400 16.79 -21.39 6.49
C TRP A 400 18.29 -21.29 6.76
N GLY A 401 18.98 -22.40 6.49
CA GLY A 401 20.40 -22.61 6.82
C GLY A 401 21.35 -21.76 6.00
#